data_AF-A0A6N7ZL57-F1
#
_entry.id   AF-A0A6N7ZL57-F1
#
_cell.length_a   1.000
_cell.length_b   1.000
_cell.length_c   1.000
_cell.angle_alpha   90.00
_cell.angle_beta   90.00
_cell.angle_gamma   90.00
#
_symmetry.space_group_name_H-M   'P 1'
#
loop_
_entity.id
_entity.type
_entity.pdbx_description
1 polymer ?
#
loop_
_entity_poly.entity_id
_entity_poly.type
_entity_poly.pdbx_seq_one_letter_code
_entity_poly.pdbx_strand_id
1 'polypeptide(L)'
;MATVRIGTFNVENLFERPRAMAGPLTAGNAVLAAHARVNALLAEETYGPEVRAEILEHLGTLGLLRSDAAALAVLRQVRGRLVRRTGSVAAGTARTEVVARGRGDWVGWVDLVKDRVDELAMVHTARVVTDVRADVLAVVEAENRVALKHFTDAGVTRAGRPRYPHVMVIDGNDDRGIDVGLLTTRPYRIGSVRSHVDDRDSRGRLVFGRDCPEYVVELPGGATLTVLVNHFKSKGYGKQSESDATRRRQATRTAAIYAALRARGEENVVVVGDLNDTPGSTPLRPLLQGTDLRDVSEHPAFRGDGRPGTYGNGTASQKIDYVLLSPALFERTVGGSVFRKGVWGGTNGTLFPHYDTMTAPSHAASDHAALFADVDLV
;
A
#
# COMPACT_ATOMS: atom_id res chain seq x y z
N MET A 1 12.31 12.22 -29.13
CA MET A 1 11.19 11.91 -28.23
C MET A 1 11.49 12.47 -26.85
N ALA A 2 10.51 12.89 -26.06
CA ALA A 2 10.74 13.27 -24.67
C ALA A 2 10.70 12.02 -23.76
N THR A 3 11.69 11.91 -22.89
CA THR A 3 11.76 10.85 -21.89
C THR A 3 10.84 11.18 -20.72
N VAL A 4 9.97 10.24 -20.37
CA VAL A 4 9.02 10.30 -19.25
C VAL A 4 9.51 9.37 -18.15
N ARG A 5 9.64 9.88 -16.92
CA ARG A 5 9.96 9.03 -15.76
C ARG A 5 8.70 8.52 -15.08
N ILE A 6 8.50 7.21 -15.11
CA ILE A 6 7.39 6.50 -14.46
C ILE A 6 7.94 5.77 -13.24
N GLY A 7 7.42 6.05 -12.05
CA GLY A 7 7.94 5.47 -10.81
C GLY A 7 6.88 5.02 -9.82
N THR A 8 7.33 4.28 -8.81
CA THR A 8 6.57 3.88 -7.62
C THR A 8 7.32 4.27 -6.35
N PHE A 9 6.59 4.65 -5.31
CA PHE A 9 7.13 4.86 -3.97
C PHE A 9 6.08 4.59 -2.88
N ASN A 10 6.45 3.82 -1.85
CA ASN A 10 5.64 3.68 -0.64
C ASN A 10 5.85 4.93 0.21
N VAL A 11 4.76 5.62 0.59
CA VAL A 11 4.82 6.83 1.41
C VAL A 11 4.47 6.59 2.88
N GLU A 12 4.13 5.35 3.25
CA GLU A 12 3.86 4.85 4.61
C GLU A 12 3.00 5.79 5.46
N ASN A 13 1.83 6.22 4.98
CA ASN A 13 0.95 7.14 5.69
C ASN A 13 1.68 8.42 6.17
N LEU A 14 1.60 9.47 5.35
CA LEU A 14 2.42 10.68 5.50
C LEU A 14 2.26 11.44 6.83
N PHE A 15 1.14 11.32 7.54
CA PHE A 15 0.84 12.17 8.71
C PHE A 15 0.55 11.37 9.96
N GLU A 16 -0.22 10.28 9.83
CA GLU A 16 -0.66 9.44 10.92
C GLU A 16 -0.48 7.96 10.58
N ARG A 17 0.43 7.29 11.29
CA ARG A 17 0.69 5.86 11.14
C ARG A 17 -0.02 5.07 12.22
N PRO A 18 -0.73 3.97 11.91
CA PRO A 18 -1.17 3.03 12.93
C PRO A 18 0.02 2.59 13.78
N ARG A 19 -0.03 2.81 15.10
CA ARG A 19 1.05 2.48 16.05
C ARG A 19 1.44 1.00 15.99
N ALA A 20 0.48 0.14 15.66
CA ALA A 20 0.71 -1.29 15.46
C ALA A 20 1.62 -1.62 14.26
N MET A 21 1.84 -0.67 13.35
CA MET A 21 2.78 -0.78 12.22
C MET A 21 4.17 -0.22 12.56
N ALA A 22 4.37 0.40 13.73
CA ALA A 22 5.67 0.94 14.13
C ALA A 22 6.55 -0.13 14.81
N GLY A 23 7.79 -0.30 14.34
CA GLY A 23 8.84 -1.07 15.01
C GLY A 23 8.97 -2.57 14.62
N PRO A 24 9.81 -3.34 15.32
CA PRO A 24 10.14 -4.73 14.94
C PRO A 24 8.95 -5.71 14.98
N LEU A 25 8.97 -6.62 14.00
CA LEU A 25 7.93 -7.53 13.46
C LEU A 25 7.25 -8.57 14.40
N THR A 26 7.13 -8.41 15.72
CA THR A 26 6.53 -9.49 16.55
C THR A 26 5.19 -9.14 17.19
N ALA A 27 5.09 -8.06 17.97
CA ALA A 27 3.83 -7.69 18.63
C ALA A 27 2.82 -7.02 17.68
N GLY A 28 3.29 -6.17 16.77
CA GLY A 28 2.44 -5.45 15.80
C GLY A 28 1.67 -6.38 14.88
N ASN A 29 2.28 -7.49 14.44
CA ASN A 29 1.67 -8.42 13.49
C ASN A 29 0.45 -9.15 14.08
N ALA A 30 0.50 -9.54 15.37
CA ALA A 30 -0.64 -10.17 16.04
C ALA A 30 -1.79 -9.17 16.21
N VAL A 31 -1.49 -7.91 16.53
CA VAL A 31 -2.48 -6.83 16.64
C VAL A 31 -3.12 -6.52 15.29
N LEU A 32 -2.34 -6.40 14.23
CA LEU A 32 -2.85 -6.17 12.87
C LEU A 32 -3.72 -7.33 12.37
N ALA A 33 -3.31 -8.57 12.64
CA ALA A 33 -4.11 -9.76 12.32
C ALA A 33 -5.44 -9.79 13.10
N ALA A 34 -5.38 -9.55 14.41
CA ALA A 34 -6.58 -9.52 15.26
C ALA A 34 -7.53 -8.38 14.87
N HIS A 35 -7.00 -7.19 14.55
CA HIS A 35 -7.79 -6.05 14.06
C HIS A 35 -8.51 -6.38 12.74
N ALA A 36 -7.77 -6.90 11.74
CA ALA A 36 -8.36 -7.27 10.46
C ALA A 36 -9.43 -8.35 10.62
N ARG A 37 -9.16 -9.38 11.44
CA ARG A 37 -10.08 -10.49 11.65
C ARG A 37 -11.31 -10.08 12.44
N VAL A 38 -11.16 -9.31 13.52
CA VAL A 38 -12.31 -8.86 14.30
C VAL A 38 -13.24 -7.99 13.46
N ASN A 39 -12.73 -7.02 12.69
CA ASN A 39 -13.59 -6.17 11.85
C ASN A 39 -14.31 -6.97 10.76
N ALA A 40 -13.69 -8.01 10.20
CA ALA A 40 -14.36 -8.93 9.28
C ALA A 40 -15.53 -9.67 9.96
N LEU A 41 -15.34 -10.18 11.18
CA LEU A 41 -16.40 -10.82 11.97
C LEU A 41 -17.51 -9.82 12.34
N LEU A 42 -17.15 -8.57 12.66
CA LEU A 42 -18.12 -7.53 13.02
C LEU A 42 -19.02 -7.11 11.84
N ALA A 43 -18.62 -7.39 10.61
CA ALA A 43 -19.42 -7.15 9.42
C ALA A 43 -20.49 -8.24 9.18
N GLU A 44 -20.44 -9.38 9.88
CA GLU A 44 -21.43 -10.44 9.73
C GLU A 44 -22.83 -10.00 10.19
N GLU A 45 -23.86 -10.43 9.46
CA GLU A 45 -25.26 -10.10 9.78
C GLU A 45 -25.68 -10.64 11.15
N THR A 46 -25.17 -11.82 11.52
CA THR A 46 -25.49 -12.51 12.77
C THR A 46 -24.24 -13.11 13.42
N TYR A 47 -24.12 -12.98 14.75
CA TYR A 47 -23.02 -13.55 15.53
C TYR A 47 -23.47 -14.83 16.25
N GLY A 48 -23.09 -15.98 15.70
CA GLY A 48 -23.24 -17.29 16.35
C GLY A 48 -22.26 -17.49 17.52
N PRO A 49 -22.37 -18.60 18.28
CA PRO A 49 -21.50 -18.87 19.43
C PRO A 49 -20.00 -18.86 19.09
N GLU A 50 -19.62 -19.45 17.96
CA GLU A 50 -18.23 -19.51 17.49
C GLU A 50 -17.70 -18.12 17.13
N VAL A 51 -18.47 -17.35 16.36
CA VAL A 51 -18.14 -15.96 15.99
C VAL A 51 -17.97 -15.08 17.23
N ARG A 52 -18.85 -15.23 18.23
CA ARG A 52 -18.73 -14.49 19.50
C ARG A 52 -17.47 -14.85 20.28
N ALA A 53 -17.10 -16.13 20.32
CA ALA A 53 -15.88 -16.58 20.97
C ALA A 53 -14.64 -16.01 20.26
N GLU A 54 -14.62 -16.05 18.94
CA GLU A 54 -13.52 -15.52 18.12
C GLU A 54 -13.42 -13.98 18.24
N ILE A 55 -14.53 -13.26 18.30
CA ILE A 55 -14.54 -11.82 18.61
C ILE A 55 -13.88 -11.58 19.97
N LEU A 56 -14.22 -12.33 21.02
CA LEU A 56 -13.62 -12.16 22.34
C LEU A 56 -12.12 -12.46 22.35
N GLU A 57 -11.69 -13.49 21.61
CA GLU A 57 -10.27 -13.81 21.45
C GLU A 57 -9.50 -12.62 20.87
N HIS A 58 -9.97 -12.06 19.76
CA HIS A 58 -9.30 -10.93 19.12
C HIS A 58 -9.38 -9.64 19.94
N LEU A 59 -10.50 -9.37 20.62
CA LEU A 59 -10.56 -8.28 21.59
C LEU A 59 -9.55 -8.49 22.74
N GLY A 60 -9.26 -9.74 23.11
CA GLY A 60 -8.19 -10.11 24.03
C GLY A 60 -6.81 -9.72 23.52
N THR A 61 -6.47 -10.15 22.30
CA THR A 61 -5.21 -9.78 21.63
C THR A 61 -5.02 -8.26 21.53
N LEU A 62 -6.11 -7.53 21.30
CA LEU A 62 -6.11 -6.07 21.16
C LEU A 62 -6.13 -5.32 22.51
N GLY A 63 -6.23 -6.02 23.63
CA GLY A 63 -6.32 -5.42 24.97
C GLY A 63 -7.67 -4.76 25.27
N LEU A 64 -8.71 -5.05 24.49
CA LEU A 64 -10.03 -4.40 24.52
C LEU A 64 -11.06 -5.16 25.38
N LEU A 65 -10.68 -6.26 26.03
CA LEU A 65 -11.61 -7.00 26.89
C LEU A 65 -12.13 -6.16 28.05
N ARG A 66 -11.32 -5.24 28.59
CA ARG A 66 -11.67 -4.48 29.80
C ARG A 66 -11.92 -2.99 29.60
N SER A 67 -11.50 -2.43 28.48
CA SER A 67 -11.67 -1.02 28.12
C SER A 67 -12.00 -0.92 26.64
N ASP A 68 -12.69 0.14 26.24
CA ASP A 68 -12.88 0.45 24.82
C ASP A 68 -11.63 1.09 24.20
N ALA A 69 -10.62 1.45 24.99
CA ALA A 69 -9.34 1.95 24.52
C ALA A 69 -8.18 1.16 25.14
N ALA A 70 -7.21 0.81 24.30
CA ALA A 70 -5.95 0.18 24.65
C ALA A 70 -4.78 0.92 23.97
N ALA A 71 -3.55 0.46 24.21
CA ALA A 71 -2.35 1.13 23.68
C ALA A 71 -2.28 1.14 22.14
N LEU A 72 -2.88 0.16 21.46
CA LEU A 72 -2.76 -0.05 20.02
C LEU A 72 -4.11 -0.08 19.27
N ALA A 73 -5.24 -0.16 19.98
CA ALA A 73 -6.56 -0.25 19.37
C ALA A 73 -7.64 0.43 20.22
N VAL A 74 -8.75 0.80 19.57
CA VAL A 74 -9.92 1.43 20.18
C VAL A 74 -11.20 0.78 19.64
N LEU A 75 -12.04 0.21 20.50
CA LEU A 75 -13.39 -0.24 20.15
C LEU A 75 -14.34 0.97 20.11
N ARG A 76 -14.83 1.31 18.92
CA ARG A 76 -15.84 2.36 18.70
C ARG A 76 -17.22 1.73 18.78
N GLN A 77 -18.04 2.15 19.76
CA GLN A 77 -19.44 1.73 19.89
C GLN A 77 -20.35 2.95 19.73
N VAL A 78 -20.72 3.27 18.49
CA VAL A 78 -21.49 4.48 18.14
C VAL A 78 -22.96 4.35 18.55
N ARG A 79 -23.56 3.18 18.32
CA ARG A 79 -24.95 2.89 18.69
C ARG A 79 -25.07 1.45 19.18
N GLY A 80 -25.81 1.22 20.26
CA GLY A 80 -25.87 -0.10 20.89
C GLY A 80 -24.55 -0.49 21.55
N ARG A 81 -24.40 -1.77 21.91
CA ARG A 81 -23.16 -2.29 22.50
C ARG A 81 -22.80 -3.65 21.90
N LEU A 82 -21.53 -3.81 21.54
CA LEU A 82 -20.94 -5.09 21.15
C LEU A 82 -20.75 -5.97 22.39
N VAL A 83 -20.12 -5.42 23.44
CA VAL A 83 -19.74 -6.18 24.63
C VAL A 83 -20.36 -5.64 25.91
N ARG A 84 -20.64 -6.55 26.84
CA ARG A 84 -20.94 -6.25 28.24
C ARG A 84 -19.78 -6.72 29.11
N ARG A 85 -19.37 -5.86 30.02
CA ARG A 85 -18.23 -6.05 30.91
C ARG A 85 -18.73 -6.07 32.35
N THR A 86 -18.48 -7.17 33.07
CA THR A 86 -18.92 -7.37 34.45
C THR A 86 -17.75 -7.81 35.33
N GLY A 87 -17.97 -7.84 36.65
CA GLY A 87 -16.99 -8.27 37.64
C GLY A 87 -15.83 -7.29 37.86
N SER A 88 -14.90 -7.66 38.73
CA SER A 88 -13.72 -6.87 39.09
C SER A 88 -12.43 -7.60 38.73
N VAL A 89 -11.46 -6.87 38.18
CA VAL A 89 -10.11 -7.41 37.90
C VAL A 89 -9.40 -7.76 39.21
N ALA A 90 -9.49 -6.88 40.22
CA ALA A 90 -8.87 -7.10 41.52
C ALA A 90 -9.43 -8.34 42.26
N ALA A 91 -10.70 -8.66 42.02
CA ALA A 91 -11.36 -9.82 42.63
C ALA A 91 -11.29 -11.11 41.78
N GLY A 92 -10.63 -11.09 40.61
CA GLY A 92 -10.57 -12.25 39.71
C GLY A 92 -11.91 -12.65 39.05
N THR A 93 -12.96 -11.84 39.20
CA THR A 93 -14.32 -12.12 38.70
C THR A 93 -14.63 -11.43 37.38
N ALA A 94 -13.68 -10.69 36.79
CA ALA A 94 -13.90 -9.96 35.55
C ALA A 94 -14.33 -10.90 34.41
N ARG A 95 -15.42 -10.53 33.72
CA ARG A 95 -15.96 -11.25 32.55
C ARG A 95 -16.37 -10.26 31.46
N THR A 96 -16.14 -10.64 30.21
CA THR A 96 -16.54 -9.88 29.03
C THR A 96 -17.31 -10.81 28.11
N GLU A 97 -18.49 -10.37 27.69
CA GLU A 97 -19.41 -11.15 26.85
C GLU A 97 -19.81 -10.32 25.64
N VAL A 98 -19.88 -10.92 24.46
CA VAL A 98 -20.48 -10.30 23.28
C VAL A 98 -22.00 -10.37 23.41
N VAL A 99 -22.65 -9.21 23.55
CA VAL A 99 -24.10 -9.09 23.74
C VAL A 99 -24.86 -8.77 22.45
N ALA A 100 -24.22 -8.16 21.46
CA ALA A 100 -24.83 -7.94 20.15
C ALA A 100 -25.11 -9.28 19.45
N ARG A 101 -26.25 -9.40 18.76
CA ARG A 101 -26.58 -10.59 17.94
C ARG A 101 -26.10 -10.51 16.51
N GLY A 102 -25.53 -9.39 16.09
CA GLY A 102 -25.04 -9.17 14.73
C GLY A 102 -25.04 -7.69 14.36
N ARG A 103 -24.80 -7.39 13.09
CA ARG A 103 -24.72 -6.00 12.58
C ARG A 103 -26.01 -5.18 12.79
N GLY A 104 -27.17 -5.83 12.90
CA GLY A 104 -28.44 -5.16 13.15
C GLY A 104 -28.62 -4.63 14.59
N ASP A 105 -27.87 -5.15 15.56
CA ASP A 105 -28.07 -4.84 16.99
C ASP A 105 -27.18 -3.70 17.51
N TRP A 106 -26.11 -3.38 16.77
CA TRP A 106 -25.15 -2.35 17.17
C TRP A 106 -24.43 -1.76 15.95
N VAL A 107 -23.90 -0.54 16.10
CA VAL A 107 -23.11 0.15 15.09
C VAL A 107 -21.77 0.54 15.71
N GLY A 108 -20.69 0.03 15.12
CA GLY A 108 -19.33 0.30 15.56
C GLY A 108 -18.30 -0.57 14.82
N TRP A 109 -17.04 -0.42 15.22
CA TRP A 109 -15.87 -1.08 14.65
C TRP A 109 -14.69 -0.98 15.63
N VAL A 110 -13.58 -1.63 15.32
CA VAL A 110 -12.32 -1.43 16.04
C VAL A 110 -11.37 -0.61 15.18
N ASP A 111 -10.86 0.49 15.72
CA ASP A 111 -9.80 1.30 15.12
C ASP A 111 -8.42 0.88 15.66
N LEU A 112 -7.37 1.15 14.90
CA LEU A 112 -6.00 1.19 15.40
C LEU A 112 -5.67 2.59 15.95
N VAL A 113 -4.94 2.65 17.06
CA VAL A 113 -4.37 3.92 17.56
C VAL A 113 -3.33 4.38 16.56
N LYS A 114 -3.40 5.66 16.14
CA LYS A 114 -2.43 6.26 15.23
C LYS A 114 -1.48 7.20 15.98
N ASP A 115 -0.23 7.22 15.57
CA ASP A 115 0.79 8.18 16.01
C ASP A 115 1.10 9.16 14.89
N ARG A 116 1.52 10.37 15.28
CA ARG A 116 2.07 11.34 14.33
C ARG A 116 3.38 10.83 13.78
N VAL A 117 3.57 11.01 12.47
CA VAL A 117 4.84 10.76 11.81
C VAL A 117 5.87 11.78 12.26
N ASP A 118 7.12 11.34 12.38
CA ASP A 118 8.26 12.20 12.65
C ASP A 118 8.40 13.26 11.54
N GLU A 119 8.57 14.53 11.90
CA GLU A 119 8.65 15.62 10.93
C GLU A 119 9.81 15.43 9.93
N LEU A 120 10.93 14.83 10.36
CA LEU A 120 12.04 14.53 9.48
C LEU A 120 11.71 13.41 8.49
N ALA A 121 10.92 12.41 8.88
CA ALA A 121 10.46 11.38 7.95
C ALA A 121 9.66 12.02 6.80
N MET A 122 8.70 12.91 7.11
CA MET A 122 7.96 13.66 6.09
C MET A 122 8.87 14.49 5.18
N VAL A 123 9.85 15.19 5.76
CA VAL A 123 10.85 15.97 4.98
C VAL A 123 11.66 15.05 4.07
N HIS A 124 12.09 13.89 4.55
CA HIS A 124 12.83 12.92 3.74
C HIS A 124 11.96 12.30 2.65
N THR A 125 10.68 11.99 2.90
CA THR A 125 9.73 11.58 1.86
C THR A 125 9.64 12.64 0.78
N ALA A 126 9.53 13.92 1.13
CA ALA A 126 9.47 15.01 0.15
C ALA A 126 10.79 15.12 -0.66
N ARG A 127 11.94 14.91 0.01
CA ARG A 127 13.25 14.86 -0.66
C ARG A 127 13.38 13.68 -1.61
N VAL A 128 12.94 12.47 -1.24
CA VAL A 128 12.94 11.30 -2.14
C VAL A 128 12.13 11.61 -3.38
N VAL A 129 10.90 12.09 -3.21
CA VAL A 129 10.00 12.43 -4.32
C VAL A 129 10.61 13.53 -5.21
N THR A 130 11.31 14.51 -4.63
CA THR A 130 12.01 15.58 -5.34
C THR A 130 13.23 15.06 -6.11
N ASP A 131 14.01 14.14 -5.54
CA ASP A 131 15.25 13.61 -6.11
C ASP A 131 15.00 12.55 -7.19
N VAL A 132 13.97 11.72 -7.00
CA VAL A 132 13.52 10.74 -7.99
C VAL A 132 13.06 11.44 -9.26
N ARG A 133 12.45 12.63 -9.14
CA ARG A 133 12.01 13.47 -10.28
C ARG A 133 11.10 12.72 -11.25
N ALA A 134 10.21 11.87 -10.75
CA ALA A 134 9.21 11.25 -11.59
C ALA A 134 8.31 12.31 -12.26
N ASP A 135 7.82 11.95 -13.44
CA ASP A 135 6.78 12.67 -14.17
C ASP A 135 5.41 12.09 -13.87
N VAL A 136 5.37 10.76 -13.73
CA VAL A 136 4.22 9.97 -13.29
C VAL A 136 4.69 9.11 -12.12
N LEU A 137 4.23 9.41 -10.91
CA LEU A 137 4.61 8.72 -9.69
C LEU A 137 3.39 8.04 -9.08
N ALA A 138 3.36 6.72 -9.17
CA ALA A 138 2.46 5.90 -8.38
C ALA A 138 2.91 5.91 -6.92
N VAL A 139 1.97 6.03 -6.01
CA VAL A 139 2.23 5.94 -4.57
C VAL A 139 1.35 4.87 -3.94
N VAL A 140 1.90 4.17 -2.96
CA VAL A 140 1.17 3.22 -2.11
C VAL A 140 1.25 3.67 -0.66
N GLU A 141 0.26 3.25 0.15
CA GLU A 141 0.08 3.70 1.54
C GLU A 141 -0.20 5.21 1.64
N ALA A 142 -0.95 5.73 0.67
CA ALA A 142 -1.45 7.10 0.74
C ALA A 142 -2.74 7.14 1.59
N GLU A 143 -2.76 8.01 2.60
CA GLU A 143 -3.90 8.14 3.51
C GLU A 143 -5.20 8.58 2.84
N ASN A 144 -5.11 9.66 2.05
CA ASN A 144 -6.21 10.19 1.25
C ASN A 144 -5.65 11.24 0.29
N ARG A 145 -6.45 11.57 -0.73
CA ARG A 145 -6.07 12.53 -1.79
C ARG A 145 -5.72 13.92 -1.26
N VAL A 146 -6.47 14.45 -0.29
CA VAL A 146 -6.31 15.84 0.18
C VAL A 146 -5.01 16.00 0.96
N ALA A 147 -4.74 15.08 1.88
CA ALA A 147 -3.52 15.03 2.67
C ALA A 147 -2.29 14.90 1.76
N LEU A 148 -2.32 13.95 0.82
CA LEU A 148 -1.25 13.76 -0.16
C LEU A 148 -1.03 15.02 -1.01
N LYS A 149 -2.11 15.69 -1.45
CA LYS A 149 -2.01 16.93 -2.23
C LYS A 149 -1.37 18.06 -1.42
N HIS A 150 -1.81 18.28 -0.18
CA HIS A 150 -1.22 19.30 0.69
C HIS A 150 0.26 19.05 0.94
N PHE A 151 0.63 17.79 1.19
CA PHE A 151 2.03 17.38 1.31
C PHE A 151 2.85 17.74 0.06
N THR A 152 2.38 17.36 -1.13
CA THR A 152 3.12 17.64 -2.37
C THR A 152 3.17 19.13 -2.71
N ASP A 153 2.10 19.88 -2.45
CA ASP A 153 2.03 21.32 -2.74
C ASP A 153 3.02 22.10 -1.87
N ALA A 154 3.17 21.71 -0.60
CA ALA A 154 4.05 22.38 0.36
C ALA A 154 5.50 21.87 0.28
N GLY A 155 5.71 20.56 0.23
CA GLY A 155 7.02 19.93 0.38
C GLY A 155 7.74 19.62 -0.93
N VAL A 156 7.03 19.52 -2.05
CA VAL A 156 7.59 19.06 -3.33
C VAL A 156 7.39 20.12 -4.41
N THR A 157 8.26 21.12 -4.39
CA THR A 157 8.18 22.28 -5.30
C THR A 157 9.31 22.33 -6.31
N ARG A 158 9.06 22.98 -7.45
CA ARG A 158 10.05 23.31 -8.46
C ARG A 158 9.82 24.75 -8.89
N ALA A 159 10.85 25.59 -8.77
CA ALA A 159 10.77 27.03 -9.05
C ALA A 159 9.60 27.72 -8.31
N GLY A 160 9.45 27.42 -7.02
CA GLY A 160 8.43 28.02 -6.15
C GLY A 160 6.98 27.59 -6.44
N ARG A 161 6.76 26.56 -7.25
CA ARG A 161 5.42 26.01 -7.56
C ARG A 161 5.35 24.52 -7.25
N PRO A 162 4.17 23.98 -6.89
CA PRO A 162 3.98 22.54 -6.78
C PRO A 162 4.46 21.81 -8.03
N ARG A 163 5.24 20.74 -7.84
CA ARG A 163 5.73 19.88 -8.93
C ARG A 163 4.62 19.03 -9.52
N TYR A 164 3.75 18.50 -8.66
CA TYR A 164 2.64 17.61 -9.02
C TYR A 164 1.30 18.32 -8.82
N PRO A 165 0.81 19.10 -9.79
CA PRO A 165 -0.52 19.73 -9.69
C PRO A 165 -1.67 18.73 -9.76
N HIS A 166 -1.43 17.53 -10.30
CA HIS A 166 -2.43 16.48 -10.45
C HIS A 166 -2.15 15.38 -9.43
N VAL A 167 -3.12 15.16 -8.54
CA VAL A 167 -3.06 14.18 -7.46
C VAL A 167 -4.41 13.49 -7.38
N MET A 168 -4.42 12.18 -7.54
CA MET A 168 -5.61 11.35 -7.37
C MET A 168 -5.30 10.11 -6.52
N VAL A 169 -6.20 9.80 -5.59
CA VAL A 169 -6.21 8.60 -4.74
C VAL A 169 -7.66 8.11 -4.76
N ILE A 170 -7.86 6.80 -4.91
CA ILE A 170 -9.16 6.17 -4.74
C ILE A 170 -9.11 5.36 -3.45
N ASP A 171 -10.06 5.60 -2.57
CA ASP A 171 -10.21 4.87 -1.32
C ASP A 171 -10.55 3.40 -1.62
N GLY A 172 -9.79 2.48 -1.02
CA GLY A 172 -9.95 1.04 -1.17
C GLY A 172 -10.89 0.44 -0.11
N ASN A 173 -10.84 -0.89 -0.01
CA ASN A 173 -11.58 -1.67 0.99
C ASN A 173 -10.78 -1.89 2.29
N ASP A 174 -9.66 -1.20 2.49
CA ASP A 174 -8.78 -1.36 3.65
C ASP A 174 -8.92 -0.15 4.58
N ASP A 175 -9.62 -0.34 5.70
CA ASP A 175 -9.97 0.72 6.65
C ASP A 175 -8.77 1.43 7.31
N ARG A 176 -7.54 0.96 7.08
CA ARG A 176 -6.33 1.58 7.62
C ARG A 176 -5.93 2.85 6.87
N GLY A 177 -6.53 3.14 5.71
CA GLY A 177 -6.18 4.30 4.88
C GLY A 177 -4.76 4.17 4.32
N ILE A 178 -4.49 3.03 3.66
CA ILE A 178 -3.20 2.69 3.05
C ILE A 178 -3.36 2.56 1.54
N ASP A 179 -4.09 3.50 0.95
CA ASP A 179 -4.58 3.43 -0.42
C ASP A 179 -3.49 3.68 -1.46
N VAL A 180 -3.89 3.56 -2.73
CA VAL A 180 -3.02 3.74 -3.87
C VAL A 180 -3.40 4.99 -4.66
N GLY A 181 -2.40 5.70 -5.15
CA GLY A 181 -2.60 6.98 -5.83
C GLY A 181 -1.62 7.23 -6.95
N LEU A 182 -1.87 8.32 -7.67
CA LEU A 182 -1.06 8.80 -8.76
C LEU A 182 -0.81 10.31 -8.64
N LEU A 183 0.46 10.67 -8.77
CA LEU A 183 0.95 12.05 -8.85
C LEU A 183 1.51 12.29 -10.25
N THR A 184 1.10 13.35 -10.94
CA THR A 184 1.66 13.67 -12.26
C THR A 184 2.04 15.14 -12.41
N THR A 185 3.11 15.38 -13.18
CA THR A 185 3.57 16.74 -13.50
C THR A 185 2.68 17.39 -14.56
N ARG A 186 2.78 18.72 -14.71
CA ARG A 186 1.87 19.54 -15.57
C ARG A 186 1.61 18.99 -16.99
N PRO A 187 2.58 18.42 -17.72
CA PRO A 187 2.33 17.94 -19.08
C PRO A 187 1.46 16.68 -19.15
N TYR A 188 1.30 15.95 -18.04
CA TYR A 188 0.75 14.61 -18.00
C TYR A 188 -0.54 14.58 -17.18
N ARG A 189 -1.64 15.11 -17.70
CA ARG A 189 -2.89 15.20 -16.91
C ARG A 189 -3.47 13.82 -16.65
N ILE A 190 -4.06 13.64 -15.47
CA ILE A 190 -4.88 12.46 -15.17
C ILE A 190 -6.24 12.68 -15.83
N GLY A 191 -6.55 11.89 -16.85
CA GLY A 191 -7.81 11.87 -17.58
C GLY A 191 -8.84 10.97 -16.91
N SER A 192 -9.28 9.93 -17.61
CA SER A 192 -10.24 8.97 -17.04
C SER A 192 -9.63 8.14 -15.93
N VAL A 193 -10.47 7.83 -14.94
CA VAL A 193 -10.12 6.96 -13.83
C VAL A 193 -11.19 5.90 -13.72
N ARG A 194 -10.77 4.63 -13.65
CA ARG A 194 -11.67 3.50 -13.41
C ARG A 194 -11.18 2.69 -12.23
N SER A 195 -12.03 2.56 -11.23
CA SER A 195 -11.79 1.73 -10.06
C SER A 195 -12.17 0.27 -10.33
N HIS A 196 -11.46 -0.64 -9.66
CA HIS A 196 -11.76 -2.07 -9.59
C HIS A 196 -11.98 -2.52 -8.14
N VAL A 197 -12.30 -1.58 -7.23
CA VAL A 197 -12.42 -1.82 -5.78
C VAL A 197 -13.48 -2.87 -5.46
N ASP A 198 -14.56 -2.93 -6.25
CA ASP A 198 -15.68 -3.85 -6.07
C ASP A 198 -15.52 -5.19 -6.81
N ASP A 199 -14.39 -5.42 -7.47
CA ASP A 199 -14.17 -6.67 -8.20
C ASP A 199 -14.22 -7.88 -7.26
N ARG A 200 -14.96 -8.91 -7.69
CA ARG A 200 -15.15 -10.16 -6.94
C ARG A 200 -14.66 -11.37 -7.74
N ASP A 201 -14.14 -12.36 -7.03
CA ASP A 201 -13.84 -13.67 -7.64
C ASP A 201 -15.11 -14.50 -7.87
N SER A 202 -14.94 -15.68 -8.47
CA SER A 202 -16.04 -16.62 -8.74
C SER A 202 -16.75 -17.14 -7.48
N ARG A 203 -16.23 -16.87 -6.29
CA ARG A 203 -16.86 -17.19 -5.00
C ARG A 203 -17.46 -15.96 -4.33
N GLY A 204 -17.57 -14.83 -5.04
CA GLY A 204 -18.12 -13.58 -4.54
C GLY A 204 -17.21 -12.83 -3.57
N ARG A 205 -15.94 -13.24 -3.39
CA ARG A 205 -15.01 -12.57 -2.47
C ARG A 205 -14.36 -11.37 -3.14
N LEU A 206 -14.23 -10.26 -2.41
CA LEU A 206 -13.47 -9.10 -2.89
C LEU A 206 -12.04 -9.49 -3.28
N VAL A 207 -11.62 -9.01 -4.44
CA VAL A 207 -10.28 -9.26 -4.96
C VAL A 207 -9.27 -8.35 -4.29
N PHE A 208 -9.57 -7.06 -4.25
CA PHE A 208 -8.64 -6.00 -3.87
C PHE A 208 -8.97 -5.46 -2.48
N GLY A 209 -7.99 -5.53 -1.57
CA GLY A 209 -8.06 -4.78 -0.31
C GLY A 209 -7.76 -3.30 -0.55
N ARG A 210 -6.70 -3.01 -1.32
CA ARG A 210 -6.42 -1.69 -1.90
C ARG A 210 -6.67 -1.80 -3.39
N ASP A 211 -7.36 -0.81 -3.95
CA ASP A 211 -7.85 -0.82 -5.33
C ASP A 211 -6.72 -1.11 -6.36
N CYS A 212 -7.10 -1.56 -7.55
CA CYS A 212 -6.25 -1.61 -8.74
C CYS A 212 -6.75 -0.58 -9.77
N PRO A 213 -6.69 0.73 -9.48
CA PRO A 213 -7.27 1.73 -10.36
C PRO A 213 -6.54 1.80 -11.71
N GLU A 214 -7.30 1.93 -12.78
CA GLU A 214 -6.83 2.40 -14.09
C GLU A 214 -6.79 3.94 -14.05
N TYR A 215 -5.60 4.53 -14.02
CA TYR A 215 -5.43 5.96 -14.27
C TYR A 215 -4.95 6.17 -15.71
N VAL A 216 -5.77 6.78 -16.55
CA VAL A 216 -5.38 7.13 -17.92
C VAL A 216 -4.73 8.50 -17.91
N VAL A 217 -3.43 8.54 -18.17
CA VAL A 217 -2.63 9.76 -18.24
C VAL A 217 -2.56 10.24 -19.69
N GLU A 218 -2.94 11.48 -19.93
CA GLU A 218 -2.80 12.13 -21.23
C GLU A 218 -1.33 12.44 -21.49
N LEU A 219 -0.79 11.99 -22.62
CA LEU A 219 0.55 12.31 -23.05
C LEU A 219 0.51 13.49 -24.04
N PRO A 220 1.55 14.35 -24.06
CA PRO A 220 1.70 15.30 -25.15
C PRO A 220 1.72 14.55 -26.50
N GLY A 221 1.04 15.09 -27.50
CA GLY A 221 0.86 14.41 -28.79
C GLY A 221 -0.41 13.55 -28.91
N GLY A 222 -1.21 13.43 -27.84
CA GLY A 222 -2.55 12.83 -27.89
C GLY A 222 -2.61 11.33 -27.63
N ALA A 223 -1.45 10.67 -27.45
CA ALA A 223 -1.39 9.32 -26.92
C ALA A 223 -1.78 9.30 -25.43
N THR A 224 -2.05 8.11 -24.89
CA THR A 224 -2.32 7.91 -23.47
C THR A 224 -1.35 6.91 -22.87
N LEU A 225 -1.17 6.96 -21.55
CA LEU A 225 -0.51 5.97 -20.72
C LEU A 225 -1.50 5.50 -19.65
N THR A 226 -1.86 4.22 -19.66
CA THR A 226 -2.71 3.63 -18.62
C THR A 226 -1.86 3.06 -17.49
N VAL A 227 -2.05 3.57 -16.28
CA VAL A 227 -1.30 3.19 -15.08
C VAL A 227 -2.20 2.40 -14.15
N LEU A 228 -1.88 1.12 -13.96
CA LEU A 228 -2.50 0.20 -13.01
C LEU A 228 -1.71 0.18 -11.71
N VAL A 229 -2.10 0.99 -10.73
CA VAL A 229 -1.41 1.05 -9.44
C VAL A 229 -1.88 -0.08 -8.54
N ASN A 230 -0.97 -0.76 -7.84
CA ASN A 230 -1.29 -1.92 -7.03
C ASN A 230 -0.57 -1.89 -5.67
N HIS A 231 -1.28 -2.31 -4.63
CA HIS A 231 -0.68 -2.67 -3.34
C HIS A 231 -1.28 -4.01 -2.90
N PHE A 232 -0.54 -5.11 -3.10
CA PHE A 232 -1.04 -6.47 -2.86
C PHE A 232 -0.94 -6.89 -1.39
N LYS A 233 -1.73 -7.88 -0.96
CA LYS A 233 -1.76 -8.35 0.44
C LYS A 233 -0.35 -8.62 0.99
N SER A 234 0.01 -7.92 2.07
CA SER A 234 1.30 -8.08 2.75
C SER A 234 1.50 -9.48 3.36
N LYS A 235 2.76 -9.88 3.49
CA LYS A 235 3.22 -11.05 4.24
C LYS A 235 3.37 -10.81 5.74
N GLY A 236 3.28 -9.55 6.19
CA GLY A 236 3.60 -9.18 7.57
C GLY A 236 2.70 -9.84 8.62
N TYR A 237 1.45 -10.16 8.29
CA TYR A 237 0.51 -10.71 9.28
C TYR A 237 -0.54 -11.62 8.65
N GLY A 238 -1.18 -12.44 9.50
CA GLY A 238 -2.15 -13.47 9.10
C GLY A 238 -1.49 -14.78 8.69
N LYS A 239 -2.30 -15.77 8.29
CA LYS A 239 -1.80 -17.07 7.83
C LYS A 239 -1.17 -16.92 6.44
N GLN A 240 0.07 -17.37 6.28
CA GLN A 240 0.84 -17.26 5.04
C GLN A 240 0.07 -17.81 3.82
N SER A 241 -0.58 -18.96 3.96
CA SER A 241 -1.36 -19.60 2.88
C SER A 241 -2.57 -18.76 2.42
N GLU A 242 -3.23 -18.06 3.34
CA GLU A 242 -4.36 -17.17 3.03
C GLU A 242 -3.88 -15.89 2.34
N SER A 243 -2.74 -15.34 2.81
CA SER A 243 -2.09 -14.19 2.18
C SER A 243 -1.59 -14.53 0.77
N ASP A 244 -0.98 -15.71 0.56
CA ASP A 244 -0.58 -16.23 -0.75
C ASP A 244 -1.78 -16.41 -1.69
N ALA A 245 -2.87 -17.00 -1.20
CA ALA A 245 -4.11 -17.17 -1.98
C ALA A 245 -4.72 -15.82 -2.37
N THR A 246 -4.62 -14.81 -1.50
CA THR A 246 -5.08 -13.45 -1.78
C THR A 246 -4.21 -12.76 -2.82
N ARG A 247 -2.88 -12.79 -2.68
CA ARG A 247 -1.96 -12.26 -3.70
C ARG A 247 -2.19 -12.93 -5.06
N ARG A 248 -2.40 -14.25 -5.09
CA ARG A 248 -2.71 -14.96 -6.35
C ARG A 248 -4.01 -14.47 -6.99
N ARG A 249 -5.05 -14.22 -6.19
CA ARG A 249 -6.34 -13.68 -6.68
C ARG A 249 -6.14 -12.27 -7.26
N GLN A 250 -5.40 -11.41 -6.57
CA GLN A 250 -5.06 -10.07 -7.03
C GLN A 250 -4.25 -10.11 -8.33
N ALA A 251 -3.14 -10.87 -8.37
CA ALA A 251 -2.30 -11.04 -9.57
C ALA A 251 -3.11 -11.55 -10.78
N THR A 252 -3.98 -12.53 -10.57
CA THR A 252 -4.84 -13.07 -11.63
C THR A 252 -5.79 -12.00 -12.18
N ARG A 253 -6.38 -11.19 -11.31
CA ARG A 253 -7.32 -10.15 -11.74
C ARG A 253 -6.60 -8.98 -12.41
N THR A 254 -5.48 -8.52 -11.88
CA THR A 254 -4.64 -7.49 -12.53
C THR A 254 -4.20 -7.95 -13.92
N ALA A 255 -3.80 -9.22 -14.08
CA ALA A 255 -3.47 -9.78 -15.39
C ALA A 255 -4.67 -9.78 -16.37
N ALA A 256 -5.88 -10.08 -15.88
CA ALA A 256 -7.09 -10.02 -16.70
C ALA A 256 -7.47 -8.58 -17.10
N ILE A 257 -7.31 -7.60 -16.20
CA ILE A 257 -7.52 -6.17 -16.48
C ILE A 257 -6.52 -5.72 -17.55
N TYR A 258 -5.24 -6.04 -17.36
CA TYR A 258 -4.18 -5.80 -18.34
C TYR A 258 -4.52 -6.41 -19.71
N ALA A 259 -4.89 -7.68 -19.78
CA ALA A 259 -5.25 -8.34 -21.03
C ALA A 259 -6.46 -7.67 -21.71
N ALA A 260 -7.46 -7.22 -20.94
CA ALA A 260 -8.60 -6.49 -21.48
C ALA A 260 -8.22 -5.10 -22.03
N LEU A 261 -7.26 -4.41 -21.41
CA LEU A 261 -6.69 -3.15 -21.93
C LEU A 261 -5.98 -3.40 -23.27
N ARG A 262 -5.12 -4.43 -23.32
CA ARG A 262 -4.41 -4.86 -24.54
C ARG A 262 -5.38 -5.22 -25.66
N ALA A 263 -6.45 -5.94 -25.36
CA ALA A 263 -7.48 -6.32 -26.34
C ALA A 263 -8.27 -5.13 -26.92
N ARG A 264 -8.32 -4.00 -26.20
CA ARG A 264 -8.88 -2.73 -26.71
C ARG A 264 -7.89 -1.91 -27.54
N GLY A 265 -6.66 -2.39 -27.71
CA GLY A 265 -5.60 -1.71 -28.46
C GLY A 265 -4.78 -0.74 -27.63
N GLU A 266 -4.87 -0.77 -26.29
CA GLU A 266 -4.05 0.11 -25.44
C GLU A 266 -2.59 -0.37 -25.43
N GLU A 267 -1.71 0.43 -26.05
CA GLU A 267 -0.30 0.07 -26.21
C GLU A 267 0.57 0.36 -25.00
N ASN A 268 0.27 1.48 -24.32
CA ASN A 268 1.07 2.03 -23.24
C ASN A 268 0.40 1.70 -21.91
N VAL A 269 0.68 0.51 -21.38
CA VAL A 269 0.10 0.08 -20.11
C VAL A 269 1.23 -0.29 -19.15
N VAL A 270 1.18 0.27 -17.94
CA VAL A 270 2.13 -0.03 -16.87
C VAL A 270 1.38 -0.57 -15.65
N VAL A 271 1.86 -1.68 -15.09
CA VAL A 271 1.43 -2.17 -13.78
C VAL A 271 2.52 -1.81 -12.77
N VAL A 272 2.17 -1.08 -11.73
CA VAL A 272 3.15 -0.42 -10.86
C VAL A 272 2.72 -0.46 -9.40
N GLY A 273 3.68 -0.56 -8.48
CA GLY A 273 3.41 -0.52 -7.03
C GLY A 273 4.10 -1.65 -6.27
N ASP A 274 3.62 -1.88 -5.05
CA ASP A 274 4.11 -2.95 -4.15
C ASP A 274 3.25 -4.23 -4.32
N LEU A 275 3.83 -5.25 -4.93
CA LEU A 275 3.17 -6.54 -5.15
C LEU A 275 3.36 -7.51 -3.96
N ASN A 276 4.10 -7.10 -2.92
CA ASN A 276 4.32 -7.82 -1.66
C ASN A 276 4.84 -9.26 -1.82
N ASP A 277 5.47 -9.58 -2.94
CA ASP A 277 6.07 -10.87 -3.21
C ASP A 277 7.20 -10.76 -4.23
N THR A 278 8.01 -11.81 -4.35
CA THR A 278 9.23 -11.81 -5.15
C THR A 278 9.02 -12.32 -6.57
N PRO A 279 9.94 -12.05 -7.52
CA PRO A 279 9.75 -12.40 -8.93
C PRO A 279 9.50 -13.89 -9.19
N GLY A 280 10.09 -14.78 -8.38
CA GLY A 280 9.92 -16.23 -8.52
C GLY A 280 8.72 -16.82 -7.78
N SER A 281 7.93 -16.00 -7.08
CA SER A 281 6.86 -16.48 -6.20
C SER A 281 5.68 -17.07 -6.97
N THR A 282 5.14 -18.19 -6.48
CA THR A 282 3.96 -18.83 -7.07
C THR A 282 2.73 -17.91 -7.14
N PRO A 283 2.43 -17.06 -6.13
CA PRO A 283 1.28 -16.15 -6.20
C PRO A 283 1.33 -15.15 -7.35
N LEU A 284 2.52 -14.66 -7.76
CA LEU A 284 2.64 -13.64 -8.80
C LEU A 284 2.74 -14.20 -10.23
N ARG A 285 2.87 -15.52 -10.41
CA ARG A 285 2.98 -16.15 -11.75
C ARG A 285 1.89 -15.72 -12.74
N PRO A 286 0.59 -15.60 -12.38
CA PRO A 286 -0.43 -15.15 -13.33
C PRO A 286 -0.12 -13.80 -13.98
N LEU A 287 0.56 -12.90 -13.26
CA LEU A 287 0.94 -11.58 -13.74
C LEU A 287 2.34 -11.59 -14.37
N LEU A 288 3.35 -12.08 -13.65
CA LEU A 288 4.76 -11.99 -14.08
C LEU A 288 5.15 -13.01 -15.17
N GLN A 289 4.41 -14.11 -15.30
CA GLN A 289 4.67 -15.17 -16.29
C GLN A 289 3.48 -15.41 -17.22
N GLY A 290 2.27 -15.07 -16.78
CA GLY A 290 1.04 -15.21 -17.56
C GLY A 290 0.73 -14.01 -18.47
N THR A 291 1.58 -12.99 -18.49
CA THR A 291 1.46 -11.81 -19.36
C THR A 291 2.79 -11.53 -20.07
N ASP A 292 2.76 -10.61 -21.04
CA ASP A 292 3.93 -10.09 -21.74
C ASP A 292 4.54 -8.84 -21.06
N LEU A 293 4.09 -8.50 -19.85
CA LEU A 293 4.68 -7.44 -19.02
C LEU A 293 6.10 -7.81 -18.60
N ARG A 294 7.00 -6.83 -18.61
CA ARG A 294 8.38 -7.00 -18.14
C ARG A 294 8.75 -5.96 -17.11
N ASP A 295 9.42 -6.39 -16.04
CA ASP A 295 9.87 -5.46 -14.99
C ASP A 295 11.05 -4.63 -15.46
N VAL A 296 11.07 -3.34 -15.14
CA VAL A 296 12.16 -2.43 -15.50
C VAL A 296 13.53 -2.94 -15.04
N SER A 297 13.58 -3.68 -13.93
CA SER A 297 14.85 -4.23 -13.40
C SER A 297 15.50 -5.29 -14.30
N GLU A 298 14.75 -5.84 -15.27
CA GLU A 298 15.27 -6.75 -16.30
C GLU A 298 15.82 -6.03 -17.53
N HIS A 299 15.60 -4.71 -17.64
CA HIS A 299 16.03 -3.95 -18.81
C HIS A 299 17.56 -3.75 -18.80
N PRO A 300 18.28 -3.94 -19.93
CA PRO A 300 19.74 -3.75 -19.97
C PRO A 300 20.22 -2.33 -19.61
N ALA A 301 19.35 -1.33 -19.80
CA ALA A 301 19.63 0.05 -19.40
C ALA A 301 19.35 0.34 -17.91
N PHE A 302 18.81 -0.63 -17.15
CA PHE A 302 18.63 -0.48 -15.71
C PHE A 302 19.98 -0.32 -15.01
N ARG A 303 20.03 0.59 -14.03
CA ARG A 303 21.22 0.87 -13.22
C ARG A 303 20.86 0.66 -11.75
N GLY A 304 21.10 -0.55 -11.26
CA GLY A 304 20.93 -0.89 -9.85
C GLY A 304 22.11 -0.44 -8.98
N ASP A 305 21.93 -0.54 -7.68
CA ASP A 305 22.93 -0.22 -6.63
C ASP A 305 23.64 -1.48 -6.08
N GLY A 306 23.57 -2.60 -6.82
CA GLY A 306 24.05 -3.90 -6.37
C GLY A 306 23.12 -4.62 -5.38
N ARG A 307 21.99 -4.00 -5.00
CA ARG A 307 20.96 -4.57 -4.13
C ARG A 307 19.64 -4.71 -4.87
N PRO A 308 19.28 -5.92 -5.32
CA PRO A 308 18.12 -6.11 -6.18
C PRO A 308 16.79 -5.87 -5.44
N GLY A 309 16.74 -5.96 -4.11
CA GLY A 309 15.51 -5.72 -3.35
C GLY A 309 15.14 -4.25 -3.25
N THR A 310 13.86 -3.98 -3.06
CA THR A 310 13.33 -2.62 -2.89
C THR A 310 12.97 -2.33 -1.44
N TYR A 311 12.72 -3.36 -0.62
CA TYR A 311 12.36 -3.23 0.79
C TYR A 311 13.54 -3.47 1.75
N GLY A 312 13.55 -2.74 2.87
CA GLY A 312 14.51 -2.86 3.96
C GLY A 312 15.97 -2.83 3.52
N ASN A 313 16.68 -3.95 3.72
CA ASN A 313 18.10 -4.07 3.42
C ASN A 313 18.41 -4.27 1.92
N GLY A 314 17.39 -4.37 1.06
CA GLY A 314 17.53 -4.50 -0.38
C GLY A 314 18.04 -5.87 -0.86
N THR A 315 17.82 -6.94 -0.10
CA THR A 315 18.21 -8.30 -0.53
C THR A 315 17.28 -8.82 -1.64
N ALA A 316 17.67 -9.87 -2.37
CA ALA A 316 16.84 -10.43 -3.44
C ALA A 316 15.47 -10.94 -2.96
N SER A 317 15.36 -11.40 -1.71
CA SER A 317 14.08 -11.79 -1.10
C SER A 317 13.17 -10.60 -0.75
N GLN A 318 13.67 -9.37 -0.91
CA GLN A 318 12.99 -8.11 -0.64
C GLN A 318 12.69 -7.31 -1.92
N LYS A 319 12.79 -7.91 -3.12
CA LYS A 319 12.31 -7.31 -4.38
C LYS A 319 10.80 -7.48 -4.46
N ILE A 320 10.05 -6.48 -3.97
CA ILE A 320 8.58 -6.55 -3.88
C ILE A 320 7.86 -5.38 -4.55
N ASP A 321 8.58 -4.31 -4.89
CA ASP A 321 8.06 -3.19 -5.68
C ASP A 321 8.41 -3.36 -7.15
N TYR A 322 7.50 -3.02 -8.05
CA TYR A 322 7.60 -3.28 -9.48
C TYR A 322 7.19 -2.09 -10.34
N VAL A 323 7.84 -1.99 -11.50
CA VAL A 323 7.40 -1.16 -12.63
C VAL A 323 7.36 -2.10 -13.83
N LEU A 324 6.21 -2.73 -14.04
CA LEU A 324 5.97 -3.71 -15.09
C LEU A 324 5.44 -2.99 -16.34
N LEU A 325 6.18 -3.09 -17.43
CA LEU A 325 5.95 -2.34 -18.65
C LEU A 325 5.37 -3.26 -19.74
N SER A 326 4.35 -2.81 -20.46
CA SER A 326 3.91 -3.49 -21.69
C SER A 326 5.04 -3.52 -22.73
N PRO A 327 5.01 -4.41 -23.73
CA PRO A 327 6.10 -4.53 -24.72
C PRO A 327 6.50 -3.19 -25.36
N ALA A 328 5.52 -2.39 -25.80
CA ALA A 328 5.78 -1.09 -26.42
C ALA A 328 6.43 -0.08 -25.45
N LEU A 329 6.17 -0.16 -24.15
CA LEU A 329 6.86 0.68 -23.15
C LEU A 329 8.27 0.14 -22.88
N PHE A 330 8.42 -1.18 -22.74
CA PHE A 330 9.69 -1.81 -22.45
C PHE A 330 10.71 -1.58 -23.59
N GLU A 331 10.29 -1.67 -24.85
CA GLU A 331 11.14 -1.40 -26.02
C GLU A 331 11.64 0.05 -26.10
N ARG A 332 10.85 1.00 -25.58
CA ARG A 332 11.22 2.44 -25.52
C ARG A 332 11.86 2.84 -24.20
N THR A 333 12.16 1.87 -23.34
CA THR A 333 12.84 2.15 -22.06
C THR A 333 14.30 2.48 -22.33
N VAL A 334 14.73 3.65 -21.85
CA VAL A 334 16.11 4.15 -22.00
C VAL A 334 16.88 4.10 -20.69
N GLY A 335 16.21 3.80 -19.58
CA GLY A 335 16.83 3.71 -18.26
C GLY A 335 15.86 3.29 -17.17
N GLY A 336 16.40 3.17 -15.97
CA GLY A 336 15.65 2.88 -14.76
C GLY A 336 16.59 2.64 -13.60
N SER A 337 16.12 2.84 -12.38
CA SER A 337 16.94 2.63 -11.19
C SER A 337 16.08 2.43 -9.95
N VAL A 338 16.74 1.98 -8.88
CA VAL A 338 16.23 1.99 -7.52
C VAL A 338 16.86 3.16 -6.76
N PHE A 339 16.05 4.01 -6.16
CA PHE A 339 16.49 5.16 -5.39
C PHE A 339 16.29 4.91 -3.89
N ARG A 340 17.39 4.74 -3.16
CA ARG A 340 17.39 4.22 -1.78
C ARG A 340 17.79 5.22 -0.70
N LYS A 341 18.09 6.47 -1.04
CA LYS A 341 18.60 7.45 -0.06
C LYS A 341 17.65 7.75 1.11
N GLY A 342 16.35 7.49 0.93
CA GLY A 342 15.34 7.66 1.98
C GLY A 342 15.12 6.44 2.88
N VAL A 343 15.82 5.32 2.65
CA VAL A 343 15.64 4.07 3.40
C VAL A 343 16.68 3.95 4.51
N TRP A 344 16.28 3.44 5.68
CA TRP A 344 17.23 3.13 6.75
C TRP A 344 18.00 1.83 6.47
N GLY A 345 19.29 1.96 6.10
CA GLY A 345 20.13 0.84 5.70
C GLY A 345 20.69 -0.01 6.85
N GLY A 346 19.91 -0.97 7.35
CA GLY A 346 20.34 -1.90 8.41
C GLY A 346 20.42 -1.24 9.79
N THR A 347 20.98 -1.92 10.80
CA THR A 347 20.93 -1.44 12.20
C THR A 347 21.47 -0.01 12.40
N ASN A 348 22.53 0.35 11.68
CA ASN A 348 23.21 1.64 11.81
C ASN A 348 22.93 2.59 10.63
N GLY A 349 22.05 2.23 9.70
CA GLY A 349 21.74 3.04 8.50
C GLY A 349 22.76 2.91 7.37
N THR A 350 23.95 2.35 7.59
CA THR A 350 25.11 2.46 6.68
C THR A 350 25.20 1.44 5.54
N LEU A 351 24.20 0.57 5.32
CA LEU A 351 24.28 -0.42 4.24
C LEU A 351 24.41 0.22 2.85
N PHE A 352 23.90 1.44 2.68
CA PHE A 352 23.93 2.23 1.44
C PHE A 352 23.84 3.73 1.78
N PRO A 353 24.20 4.63 0.86
CA PRO A 353 24.12 6.07 1.10
C PRO A 353 22.68 6.51 1.42
N HIS A 354 22.53 7.36 2.43
CA HIS A 354 21.26 7.98 2.81
C HIS A 354 21.41 9.49 3.07
N TYR A 355 20.31 10.17 3.39
CA TYR A 355 20.38 11.57 3.78
C TYR A 355 21.14 11.76 5.09
N ASP A 356 22.05 12.73 5.15
CA ASP A 356 22.89 13.00 6.32
C ASP A 356 22.07 13.38 7.57
N THR A 357 20.88 13.96 7.37
CA THR A 357 19.92 14.29 8.44
C THR A 357 19.14 13.08 8.96
N MET A 358 19.25 11.94 8.30
CA MET A 358 18.60 10.69 8.72
C MET A 358 19.56 9.95 9.66
N THR A 359 19.40 10.17 10.97
CA THR A 359 20.24 9.60 12.04
C THR A 359 19.59 8.48 12.86
N ALA A 360 18.31 8.17 12.62
CA ALA A 360 17.58 7.08 13.25
C ALA A 360 16.59 6.43 12.26
N PRO A 361 16.17 5.17 12.48
CA PRO A 361 15.18 4.50 11.62
C PRO A 361 13.86 5.27 11.50
N SER A 362 13.43 5.95 12.57
CA SER A 362 12.20 6.76 12.57
C SER A 362 12.27 7.99 11.67
N HIS A 363 13.47 8.40 11.25
CA HIS A 363 13.64 9.52 10.30
C HIS A 363 13.55 9.04 8.85
N ALA A 364 13.44 7.73 8.57
CA ALA A 364 13.37 7.22 7.22
C ALA A 364 12.15 7.76 6.47
N ALA A 365 12.33 8.05 5.19
CA ALA A 365 11.24 8.41 4.29
C ALA A 365 10.25 7.25 4.12
N SER A 366 10.82 6.05 3.97
CA SER A 366 10.14 4.76 3.94
C SER A 366 11.18 3.64 4.12
N ASP A 367 10.75 2.46 4.54
CA ASP A 367 11.45 1.19 4.46
C ASP A 367 11.47 0.61 3.03
N HIS A 368 10.71 1.17 2.08
CA HIS A 368 10.82 0.90 0.65
C HIS A 368 11.64 1.97 -0.08
N ALA A 369 12.46 1.52 -1.02
CA ALA A 369 13.12 2.36 -2.00
C ALA A 369 12.14 2.71 -3.13
N ALA A 370 12.27 3.91 -3.70
CA ALA A 370 11.56 4.23 -4.93
C ALA A 370 12.15 3.44 -6.11
N LEU A 371 11.29 2.99 -7.03
CA LEU A 371 11.70 2.30 -8.25
C LEU A 371 11.12 3.04 -9.45
N PHE A 372 11.91 3.24 -10.51
CA PHE A 372 11.43 3.95 -11.70
C PHE A 372 12.02 3.42 -13.01
N ALA A 373 11.29 3.70 -14.09
CA ALA A 373 11.68 3.55 -15.49
C ALA A 373 11.70 4.91 -16.17
N ASP A 374 12.67 5.09 -17.08
CA ASP A 374 12.75 6.22 -18.00
C ASP A 374 12.36 5.71 -19.40
N VAL A 375 11.28 6.24 -19.97
CA VAL A 375 10.68 5.74 -21.21
C VAL A 375 10.48 6.88 -22.20
N ASP A 376 10.90 6.70 -23.45
CA ASP A 376 10.68 7.67 -24.52
C ASP A 376 9.25 7.54 -25.07
N LEU A 377 8.37 8.49 -24.74
CA LEU A 377 6.91 8.38 -25.00
C LEU A 377 6.27 9.53 -25.78
N VAL A 378 7.02 10.59 -26.08
CA VAL A 378 6.48 11.83 -26.69
C VAL A 378 7.25 12.21 -27.93
#